data_AF-A0A5A7MMY1-F1
#
_entry.id   AF-A0A5A7MMY1-F1
#
_cell.length_a   1.000
_cell.length_b   1.000
_cell.length_c   1.000
_cell.angle_alpha   90.00
_cell.angle_beta   90.00
_cell.angle_gamma   90.00
#
_symmetry.space_group_name_H-M   'P 1'
#
loop_
_entity.id
_entity.type
_entity.pdbx_description
1 polymer ?
#
loop_
_entity_poly.entity_id
_entity_poly.type
_entity_poly.pdbx_seq_one_letter_code
_entity_poly.pdbx_strand_id
1 'polypeptide(L)'
;MNALDALRRMVANYPGGRAALAARLNKSDEVLRKELSGVSPSHKMGLADAEEIASMCREAGSAEAHALGTVFSFNAGMLALPEAQLGAEKCLSKSAAIAVRECADVLMATTMAKADNNVSDNDKRVVQREIAEAVAALLAVQQSLDAEHAADNARSGR
;
A
#
# COMPACT_ATOMS: atom_id res chain seq x y z
N MET A 1 3.92 -0.91 -15.85
CA MET A 1 2.87 0.02 -15.38
C MET A 1 3.58 1.22 -14.78
N ASN A 2 3.38 2.41 -15.34
CA ASN A 2 3.93 3.66 -14.77
C ASN A 2 2.90 4.35 -13.85
N ALA A 3 3.28 5.48 -13.25
CA ALA A 3 2.42 6.18 -12.29
C ALA A 3 1.09 6.67 -12.90
N LEU A 4 1.10 7.09 -14.17
CA LEU A 4 -0.12 7.49 -14.87
C LEU A 4 -1.03 6.30 -15.18
N ASP A 5 -0.46 5.15 -15.53
CA ASP A 5 -1.23 3.92 -15.72
C ASP A 5 -1.93 3.50 -14.42
N ALA A 6 -1.25 3.63 -13.28
CA ALA A 6 -1.82 3.36 -11.96
C ALA A 6 -2.96 4.34 -11.62
N LEU A 7 -2.75 5.64 -11.82
CA LEU A 7 -3.80 6.65 -11.63
C LEU A 7 -5.02 6.40 -12.51
N ARG A 8 -4.85 6.01 -13.78
CA ARG A 8 -5.97 5.66 -14.66
C ARG A 8 -6.78 4.48 -14.13
N ARG A 9 -6.10 3.44 -13.60
CA ARG A 9 -6.78 2.30 -12.98
C ARG A 9 -7.55 2.69 -11.72
N MET A 10 -6.96 3.53 -10.87
CA MET A 10 -7.61 4.04 -9.67
C MET A 10 -8.86 4.84 -10.03
N VAL A 11 -8.74 5.78 -10.98
CA VAL A 11 -9.85 6.58 -11.49
C VAL A 11 -10.96 5.73 -12.12
N ALA A 12 -10.61 4.66 -12.83
CA ALA A 12 -11.57 3.75 -13.43
C ALA A 12 -12.37 2.93 -12.40
N ASN A 13 -11.77 2.62 -11.24
CA ASN A 13 -12.40 1.86 -10.16
C ASN A 13 -13.08 2.74 -9.11
N TYR A 14 -12.95 4.07 -9.19
CA TYR A 14 -13.59 4.99 -8.27
C TYR A 14 -15.12 5.02 -8.48
N PRO A 15 -15.94 5.04 -7.41
CA PRO A 15 -17.39 5.22 -7.53
C PRO A 15 -17.76 6.52 -8.27
N GLY A 16 -18.45 6.39 -9.41
CA GLY A 16 -18.76 7.53 -10.29
C GLY A 16 -17.62 7.93 -11.25
N GLY A 17 -16.50 7.22 -11.20
CA GLY A 17 -15.39 7.31 -12.15
C GLY A 17 -14.72 8.68 -12.24
N ARG A 18 -14.16 8.97 -13.41
CA ARG A 18 -13.40 10.21 -13.69
C ARG A 18 -14.21 11.48 -13.48
N ALA A 19 -15.49 11.48 -13.87
CA ALA A 19 -16.35 12.66 -13.73
C ALA A 19 -16.57 13.03 -12.26
N ALA A 20 -16.74 12.04 -11.38
CA ALA A 20 -16.89 12.27 -9.95
C ALA A 20 -15.61 12.84 -9.32
N LEU A 21 -14.44 12.29 -9.68
CA LEU A 21 -13.15 12.81 -9.21
C LEU A 21 -12.86 14.21 -9.74
N ALA A 22 -13.15 14.48 -11.02
CA ALA A 22 -12.97 15.81 -11.61
C ALA A 22 -13.78 16.88 -10.86
N ALA A 23 -15.03 16.57 -10.53
CA ALA A 23 -15.88 17.47 -9.74
C ALA A 23 -15.30 17.72 -8.34
N ARG A 24 -14.80 16.68 -7.66
CA ARG A 24 -14.18 16.82 -6.33
C ARG A 24 -12.87 17.62 -6.36
N LEU A 25 -12.10 17.53 -7.45
CA LEU A 25 -10.88 18.31 -7.69
C LEU A 25 -11.15 19.74 -8.19
N ASN A 26 -12.42 20.17 -8.30
CA ASN A 26 -12.81 21.44 -8.91
C ASN A 26 -12.27 21.65 -10.34
N LYS A 27 -12.23 20.58 -11.14
CA LYS A 27 -11.76 20.59 -12.54
C LYS A 27 -12.84 20.08 -13.49
N SER A 28 -12.71 20.38 -14.78
CA SER A 28 -13.55 19.76 -15.80
C SER A 28 -13.08 18.33 -16.10
N ASP A 29 -14.02 17.45 -16.47
CA ASP A 29 -13.71 16.07 -16.86
C ASP A 29 -12.65 16.02 -17.97
N GLU A 30 -12.75 16.93 -18.95
CA GLU A 30 -11.81 16.99 -20.09
C GLU A 30 -10.40 17.42 -19.68
N VAL A 31 -10.27 18.33 -18.70
CA VAL A 31 -8.96 18.70 -18.14
C VAL A 31 -8.32 17.49 -17.46
N LEU A 32 -9.08 16.80 -16.59
CA LEU A 32 -8.57 15.60 -15.92
C LEU A 32 -8.23 14.48 -16.92
N ARG A 33 -8.99 14.35 -18.03
CA ARG A 33 -8.65 13.43 -19.13
C ARG A 33 -7.26 13.69 -19.69
N LYS A 34 -6.98 14.96 -19.98
CA LYS A 34 -5.73 15.40 -20.63
C LYS A 34 -4.56 15.22 -19.68
N GLU A 35 -4.73 15.57 -18.41
CA GLU A 35 -3.72 15.36 -17.37
C GLU A 35 -3.41 13.86 -17.20
N LEU A 36 -4.44 13.00 -17.11
CA LEU A 36 -4.26 11.54 -17.01
C LEU A 36 -3.66 10.93 -18.28
N SER A 37 -3.85 11.53 -19.46
CA SER A 37 -3.29 11.00 -20.70
C SER A 37 -1.76 11.04 -20.72
N GLY A 38 -1.15 12.04 -20.07
CA GLY A 38 0.30 12.26 -20.11
C GLY A 38 0.84 12.70 -21.48
N VAL A 39 -0.02 12.90 -22.48
CA VAL A 39 0.36 13.27 -23.85
C VAL A 39 0.34 14.80 -24.04
N SER A 40 -0.48 15.50 -23.27
CA SER A 40 -0.65 16.94 -23.40
C SER A 40 0.54 17.72 -22.81
N PRO A 41 1.25 18.55 -23.58
CA PRO A 41 2.36 19.35 -23.06
C PRO A 41 1.90 20.46 -22.10
N SER A 42 0.65 20.91 -22.23
CA SER A 42 0.06 22.00 -21.42
C SER A 42 -0.76 21.51 -20.23
N HIS A 43 -1.08 20.22 -20.16
CA HIS A 43 -1.92 19.64 -19.10
C HIS A 43 -1.17 18.47 -18.48
N LYS A 44 -0.38 18.76 -17.45
CA LYS A 44 0.39 17.77 -16.70
C LYS A 44 -0.35 17.41 -15.42
N MET A 45 -0.33 16.14 -15.06
CA MET A 45 -0.82 15.71 -13.76
C MET A 45 0.07 16.29 -12.65
N GLY A 46 -0.52 17.10 -11.77
CA GLY A 46 0.15 17.64 -10.60
C GLY A 46 0.35 16.58 -9.52
N LEU A 47 1.42 16.70 -8.73
CA LEU A 47 1.67 15.76 -7.62
C LEU A 47 0.55 15.82 -6.57
N ALA A 48 0.12 17.03 -6.19
CA ALA A 48 -0.97 17.22 -5.23
C ALA A 48 -2.29 16.59 -5.71
N ASP A 49 -2.65 16.79 -6.99
CA ASP A 49 -3.85 16.19 -7.57
C ASP A 49 -3.76 14.65 -7.58
N ALA A 50 -2.58 14.10 -7.90
CA ALA A 50 -2.34 12.65 -7.90
C ALA A 50 -2.48 12.04 -6.49
N GLU A 51 -1.94 12.71 -5.46
CA GLU A 51 -2.09 12.30 -4.07
C GLU A 51 -3.55 12.41 -3.60
N GLU A 52 -4.24 13.47 -4.00
CA GLU A 52 -5.64 13.68 -3.65
C GLU A 52 -6.55 12.62 -4.29
N ILE A 53 -6.34 12.26 -5.57
CA ILE A 53 -7.00 11.12 -6.22
C ILE A 53 -6.75 9.83 -5.44
N ALA A 54 -5.51 9.61 -4.98
CA ALA A 54 -5.17 8.43 -4.20
C ALA A 54 -5.89 8.39 -2.85
N SER A 55 -6.00 9.54 -2.16
CA SER A 55 -6.76 9.66 -0.92
C SER A 55 -8.24 9.36 -1.15
N MET A 56 -8.84 9.95 -2.18
CA MET A 56 -10.25 9.74 -2.49
C MET A 56 -10.55 8.27 -2.82
N CYS A 57 -9.70 7.61 -3.63
CA CYS A 57 -9.87 6.20 -3.96
C CYS A 57 -9.76 5.30 -2.72
N ARG A 58 -8.83 5.62 -1.81
CA ARG A 58 -8.67 4.91 -0.53
C ARG A 58 -9.89 5.08 0.36
N GLU A 59 -10.34 6.32 0.59
CA GLU A 59 -11.52 6.64 1.40
C GLU A 59 -12.79 5.98 0.88
N ALA A 60 -12.91 5.86 -0.45
CA ALA A 60 -14.04 5.20 -1.09
C ALA A 60 -13.94 3.66 -1.10
N GLY A 61 -12.85 3.07 -0.58
CA GLY A 61 -12.62 1.62 -0.61
C GLY A 61 -12.59 1.05 -2.03
N SER A 62 -12.11 1.84 -3.00
CA SER A 62 -12.11 1.46 -4.41
C SER A 62 -11.12 0.32 -4.67
N ALA A 63 -11.46 -0.59 -5.59
CA ALA A 63 -10.49 -1.57 -6.08
C ALA A 63 -9.25 -0.83 -6.63
N GLU A 64 -8.06 -1.38 -6.41
CA GLU A 64 -6.78 -0.79 -6.84
C GLU A 64 -6.42 0.56 -6.18
N ALA A 65 -7.04 0.97 -5.06
CA ALA A 65 -6.75 2.25 -4.39
C ALA A 65 -5.26 2.47 -4.01
N HIS A 66 -4.47 1.40 -3.90
CA HIS A 66 -3.05 1.46 -3.57
C HIS A 66 -2.12 1.51 -4.79
N ALA A 67 -2.66 1.41 -6.02
CA ALA A 67 -1.85 1.18 -7.22
C ALA A 67 -0.77 2.26 -7.45
N LEU A 68 -1.08 3.53 -7.17
CA LEU A 68 -0.12 4.62 -7.29
C LEU A 68 1.04 4.47 -6.29
N GLY A 69 0.72 4.17 -5.02
CA GLY A 69 1.72 3.92 -3.98
C GLY A 69 2.60 2.73 -4.32
N THR A 70 2.01 1.64 -4.82
CA THR A 70 2.75 0.45 -5.28
C THR A 70 3.78 0.80 -6.37
N VAL A 71 3.37 1.56 -7.39
CA VAL A 71 4.29 1.95 -8.48
C VAL A 71 5.41 2.87 -7.98
N PHE A 72 5.10 3.84 -7.12
CA PHE A 72 6.13 4.71 -6.53
C PHE A 72 7.17 3.92 -5.75
N SER A 73 6.72 2.99 -4.92
CA SER A 73 7.63 2.20 -4.10
C SER A 73 8.50 1.28 -4.95
N PHE A 74 7.93 0.53 -5.90
CA PHE A 74 8.72 -0.30 -6.79
C PHE A 74 9.78 0.50 -7.56
N ASN A 75 9.42 1.69 -8.08
CA ASN A 75 10.37 2.55 -8.79
C ASN A 75 11.45 3.15 -7.88
N ALA A 76 11.13 3.37 -6.61
CA ALA A 76 12.08 3.82 -5.59
C ALA A 76 12.94 2.67 -5.02
N GLY A 77 12.74 1.43 -5.46
CA GLY A 77 13.41 0.26 -4.89
C GLY A 77 12.95 -0.08 -3.47
N MET A 78 11.79 0.43 -3.04
CA MET A 78 11.19 0.18 -1.73
C MET A 78 9.90 -0.63 -1.89
N LEU A 79 9.50 -1.38 -0.87
CA LEU A 79 8.19 -2.04 -0.84
C LEU A 79 7.22 -1.13 -0.08
N ALA A 80 6.17 -0.61 -0.75
CA ALA A 80 5.05 0.02 -0.05
C ALA A 80 4.29 -1.09 0.65
N LEU A 81 4.18 -0.96 1.96
CA LEU A 81 3.48 -1.94 2.76
C LEU A 81 1.98 -1.61 2.77
N PRO A 82 1.10 -2.62 2.73
CA PRO A 82 -0.32 -2.38 2.92
C PRO A 82 -0.54 -1.74 4.29
N GLU A 83 -1.37 -0.71 4.33
CA GLU A 83 -1.82 -0.10 5.58
C GLU A 83 -2.61 -1.17 6.34
N ALA A 84 -2.16 -1.49 7.56
CA ALA A 84 -2.80 -2.58 8.30
C ALA A 84 -4.26 -2.22 8.65
N GLN A 85 -5.15 -3.20 8.53
CA GLN A 85 -6.58 -3.04 8.74
C GLN A 85 -6.86 -2.44 10.13
N LEU A 86 -7.37 -1.22 10.13
CA LEU A 86 -8.01 -0.58 11.28
C LEU A 86 -9.25 -1.42 11.67
N GLY A 87 -9.14 -2.26 12.70
CA GLY A 87 -10.29 -2.97 13.27
C GLY A 87 -10.03 -4.36 13.85
N ALA A 88 -8.85 -4.96 13.66
CA ALA A 88 -8.52 -6.21 14.35
C ALA A 88 -8.30 -5.95 15.84
N GLU A 89 -8.79 -6.84 16.73
CA GLU A 89 -8.46 -6.80 18.16
C GLU A 89 -6.93 -6.73 18.33
N LYS A 90 -6.46 -5.58 18.83
CA LYS A 90 -5.05 -5.21 18.91
C LYS A 90 -4.45 -5.71 20.22
N CYS A 91 -4.14 -7.00 20.28
CA CYS A 91 -3.35 -7.56 21.36
C CYS A 91 -1.88 -7.54 20.94
N LEU A 92 -1.06 -6.66 21.54
CA LEU A 92 0.35 -6.52 21.18
C LEU A 92 1.12 -7.84 21.26
N SER A 93 0.88 -8.64 22.30
CA SER A 93 1.56 -9.93 22.48
C SER A 93 1.21 -10.94 21.38
N LYS A 94 -0.05 -10.97 20.93
CA LYS A 94 -0.50 -11.81 19.81
C LYS A 94 0.14 -11.35 18.50
N SER A 95 0.15 -10.04 18.23
CA SER A 95 0.80 -9.47 17.05
C SER A 95 2.30 -9.77 17.03
N ALA A 96 2.97 -9.64 18.18
CA ALA A 96 4.40 -9.93 18.31
C ALA A 96 4.71 -11.42 18.07
N ALA A 97 3.89 -12.32 18.60
CA ALA A 97 4.04 -13.76 18.38
C ALA A 97 3.88 -14.13 16.89
N ILE A 98 2.91 -13.52 16.20
CA ILE A 98 2.72 -13.70 14.76
C ILE A 98 3.95 -13.19 14.00
N ALA A 99 4.44 -11.98 14.31
CA ALA A 99 5.62 -11.43 13.64
C ALA A 99 6.87 -12.31 13.79
N VAL A 100 7.09 -12.90 14.96
CA VAL A 100 8.19 -13.85 15.18
C VAL A 100 8.03 -15.10 14.31
N ARG A 101 6.81 -15.64 14.21
CA ARG A 101 6.50 -16.79 13.35
C ARG A 101 6.81 -16.48 11.88
N GLU A 102 6.31 -15.35 11.35
CA GLU A 102 6.53 -14.99 9.95
C GLU A 102 8.03 -14.76 9.65
N CYS A 103 8.78 -14.16 10.58
CA CYS A 103 10.25 -14.06 10.45
C CYS A 103 10.95 -15.43 10.43
N ALA A 104 10.43 -16.42 11.16
CA ALA A 104 10.95 -17.79 11.11
C ALA A 104 10.62 -18.47 9.77
N ASP A 105 9.43 -18.22 9.21
CA ASP A 105 9.02 -18.73 7.90
C ASP A 105 9.92 -18.16 6.78
N VAL A 106 10.31 -16.88 6.85
CA VAL A 106 11.33 -16.28 5.96
C VAL A 106 12.69 -17.00 6.05
N LEU A 107 13.15 -17.28 7.28
CA LEU A 107 14.41 -17.99 7.50
C LEU A 107 14.36 -19.40 6.90
N MET A 108 13.25 -20.11 7.10
CA MET A 108 13.05 -21.45 6.55
C MET A 108 13.02 -21.44 5.02
N ALA A 109 12.26 -20.54 4.40
CA ALA A 109 12.21 -20.41 2.95
C ALA A 109 13.59 -20.07 2.35
N THR A 110 14.34 -19.18 2.99
CA THR A 110 15.68 -18.78 2.52
C THR A 110 16.69 -19.93 2.63
N THR A 111 16.64 -20.71 3.72
CA THR A 111 17.53 -21.86 3.90
C THR A 111 17.19 -22.99 2.94
N MET A 112 15.91 -23.26 2.69
CA MET A 112 15.48 -24.23 1.69
C MET A 112 15.86 -23.80 0.27
N ALA A 113 15.66 -22.53 -0.09
CA ALA A 113 16.03 -21.98 -1.40
C ALA A 113 17.54 -22.05 -1.69
N LYS A 114 18.38 -22.15 -0.66
CA LYS A 114 19.84 -22.25 -0.78
C LYS A 114 20.36 -23.68 -0.64
N ALA A 115 19.50 -24.65 -0.36
CA ALA A 115 19.90 -26.02 -0.01
C ALA A 115 20.67 -26.73 -1.15
N ASP A 116 20.38 -26.41 -2.40
CA ASP A 116 21.03 -26.96 -3.60
C ASP A 116 22.10 -26.02 -4.21
N ASN A 117 22.45 -24.93 -3.51
CA ASN A 117 23.33 -23.86 -3.97
C ASN A 117 22.87 -23.15 -5.27
N ASN A 118 21.60 -23.25 -5.66
CA ASN A 118 21.07 -22.59 -6.84
C ASN A 118 19.66 -22.02 -6.60
N VAL A 119 19.56 -20.70 -6.40
CA VAL A 119 18.27 -20.03 -6.19
C VAL A 119 17.55 -19.88 -7.53
N SER A 120 16.44 -20.61 -7.72
CA SER A 120 15.61 -20.49 -8.92
C SER A 120 14.65 -19.28 -8.87
N ASP A 121 14.03 -18.95 -10.01
CA ASP A 121 12.97 -17.92 -10.06
C ASP A 121 11.76 -18.29 -9.18
N ASN A 122 11.46 -19.58 -9.04
CA ASN A 122 10.40 -20.03 -8.14
C ASN A 122 10.78 -19.80 -6.67
N ASP A 123 12.02 -20.12 -6.29
CA ASP A 123 12.52 -19.91 -4.92
C ASP A 123 12.54 -18.43 -4.56
N LYS A 124 13.02 -17.60 -5.50
CA LYS A 124 12.96 -16.14 -5.36
C LYS A 124 11.52 -15.66 -5.12
N ARG A 125 10.54 -16.17 -5.87
CA ARG A 125 9.12 -15.78 -5.73
C ARG A 125 8.56 -16.19 -4.36
N VAL A 126 8.92 -17.39 -3.88
CA VAL A 126 8.50 -17.90 -2.57
C VAL A 126 9.11 -17.03 -1.46
N VAL A 127 10.43 -16.82 -1.46
CA VAL A 127 11.11 -16.01 -0.45
C VAL A 127 10.58 -14.58 -0.42
N GLN A 128 10.32 -13.97 -1.58
CA GLN A 128 9.73 -12.63 -1.66
C GLN A 128 8.32 -12.56 -1.06
N ARG A 129 7.52 -13.61 -1.20
CA ARG A 129 6.20 -13.69 -0.57
C ARG A 129 6.32 -13.75 0.95
N GLU A 130 7.14 -14.66 1.48
CA GLU A 130 7.33 -14.79 2.93
C GLU A 130 7.86 -13.49 3.54
N ILE A 131 8.77 -12.78 2.84
CA ILE A 131 9.27 -11.46 3.28
C ILE A 131 8.12 -10.46 3.36
N ALA A 132 7.23 -10.42 2.37
CA ALA A 132 6.10 -9.49 2.38
C ALA A 132 5.14 -9.79 3.55
N GLU A 133 4.88 -11.07 3.84
CA GLU A 133 4.04 -11.52 4.96
C GLU A 133 4.66 -11.15 6.32
N ALA A 134 5.98 -11.34 6.49
CA ALA A 134 6.70 -10.94 7.69
C ALA A 134 6.66 -9.42 7.94
N VAL A 135 6.83 -8.62 6.89
CA VAL A 135 6.76 -7.17 7.05
C VAL A 135 5.33 -6.71 7.38
N ALA A 136 4.29 -7.33 6.81
CA ALA A 136 2.91 -7.06 7.18
C ALA A 136 2.64 -7.37 8.68
N ALA A 137 3.18 -8.48 9.19
CA ALA A 137 3.07 -8.82 10.60
C ALA A 137 3.80 -7.81 11.52
N LEU A 138 4.97 -7.33 11.13
CA LEU A 138 5.70 -6.29 11.87
C LEU A 138 4.92 -4.96 11.93
N LEU A 139 4.23 -4.58 10.86
CA LEU A 139 3.36 -3.40 10.89
C LEU A 139 2.17 -3.59 11.83
N ALA A 140 1.59 -4.79 11.90
CA ALA A 140 0.52 -5.08 12.84
C ALA A 140 0.99 -4.95 14.30
N VAL A 141 2.25 -5.28 14.59
CA VAL A 141 2.88 -5.03 15.90
C VAL A 141 2.95 -3.52 16.17
N GLN A 142 3.47 -2.74 15.24
CA GLN A 142 3.57 -1.28 15.39
C GLN A 142 2.20 -0.66 15.67
N GLN A 143 1.16 -1.04 14.93
CA GLN A 143 -0.19 -0.53 15.15
C GLN A 143 -0.80 -0.96 16.50
N SER A 144 -0.43 -2.13 17.01
CA SER A 144 -0.88 -2.61 18.31
C SER A 144 -0.22 -1.79 19.42
N LEU A 145 1.08 -1.49 19.27
CA LEU A 145 1.83 -0.64 20.19
C LEU A 145 1.26 0.78 20.25
N ASP A 146 1.02 1.40 19.09
CA ASP A 146 0.47 2.76 19.02
C ASP A 146 -0.92 2.84 19.68
N ALA A 147 -1.74 1.79 19.54
CA ALA A 147 -3.05 1.72 20.15
C ALA A 147 -2.99 1.54 21.67
N GLU A 148 -2.13 0.67 22.18
CA GLU A 148 -1.91 0.50 23.62
C GLU A 148 -1.37 1.79 24.25
N HIS A 149 -0.37 2.43 23.62
CA HIS A 149 0.18 3.71 24.07
C HIS A 149 -0.88 4.82 24.12
N ALA A 150 -1.73 4.93 23.09
CA ALA A 150 -2.84 5.89 23.09
C ALA A 150 -3.86 5.60 24.22
N ALA A 151 -4.15 4.33 24.48
CA ALA A 151 -5.06 3.92 25.55
C ALA A 151 -4.49 4.24 26.95
N ASP A 152 -3.19 4.03 27.16
CA ASP A 152 -2.53 4.31 28.44
C ASP A 152 -2.42 5.81 28.71
N ASN A 153 -2.11 6.63 27.70
CA ASN A 153 -2.11 8.09 27.84
C ASN A 153 -3.51 8.63 28.16
N ALA A 154 -4.57 8.07 27.56
CA ALA A 154 -5.95 8.45 27.88
C ALA A 154 -6.37 8.07 29.31
N ARG A 155 -5.74 7.05 29.91
CA ARG A 155 -5.96 6.68 31.33
C ARG A 155 -5.15 7.53 32.29
N SER A 156 -3.92 7.90 31.92
CA SER A 156 -3.01 8.67 32.79
C SER A 156 -3.31 10.17 32.83
N GLY A 157 -4.15 10.68 31.92
CA GLY A 157 -4.59 12.08 31.87
C GLY A 157 -5.89 12.38 32.66
N ARG A 158 -6.35 11.47 33.54
CA ARG A 158 -7.47 11.69 34.46
C ARG A 158 -6.99 11.89 35.89
#